data_AF-A0A9W9Z8K9-F1
#
_entry.id   AF-A0A9W9Z8K9-F1
#
_cell.length_a   1.000
_cell.length_b   1.000
_cell.length_c   1.000
_cell.angle_alpha   90.00
_cell.angle_beta   90.00
_cell.angle_gamma   90.00
#
_symmetry.space_group_name_H-M   'P 1'
#
loop_
_entity.id
_entity.type
_entity.pdbx_description
1 polymer ?
#
loop_
_entity_poly.entity_id
_entity_poly.type
_entity_poly.pdbx_seq_one_letter_code
_entity_poly.pdbx_strand_id
1 'polypeptide(L)'
;MEKNGCINHLNNNHIIEKKRPKDPPLFRLESCPPWLRFNKYILGGYRCHLSTSQCVDSLFYIHNETFNIYSHGIPCAFFLFLVPMAASSACLANPVWFFLHYFACFAPFFASPIYHLFMCHQNGQDAYHKLLTFDVCGVWAINAFGGLCGIRSTFYCLPFCRSISLTFYIAVSMLSVYFILIANSPKERFKPLVVFGAMRYFFVAVRLLLYTFNITNCSISAMPYYLSMDLLAFIGGH
;
A
#
# COMPACT_ATOMS: atom_id res chain seq x y z
N MET A 1 2.56 -8.05 84.16
CA MET A 1 3.90 -8.25 83.58
C MET A 1 3.79 -9.47 82.67
N GLU A 2 3.62 -9.22 81.37
CA GLU A 2 4.63 -9.47 80.31
C GLU A 2 4.68 -10.97 79.93
N LYS A 3 4.11 -11.42 78.80
CA LYS A 3 4.46 -11.25 77.36
C LYS A 3 5.15 -12.54 76.83
N ASN A 4 4.88 -12.82 75.54
CA ASN A 4 5.52 -13.78 74.62
C ASN A 4 4.76 -15.11 74.43
N GLY A 5 4.29 -15.54 73.26
CA GLY A 5 4.40 -15.02 71.90
C GLY A 5 4.95 -16.09 70.94
N CYS A 6 4.19 -16.38 69.87
CA CYS A 6 4.62 -16.97 68.57
C CYS A 6 4.95 -18.50 68.57
N ILE A 7 4.70 -19.31 67.53
CA ILE A 7 4.62 -19.08 66.07
C ILE A 7 3.69 -20.15 65.43
N ASN A 8 2.66 -19.73 64.69
CA ASN A 8 1.97 -20.59 63.71
C ASN A 8 2.71 -20.47 62.36
N HIS A 9 3.28 -21.56 61.88
CA HIS A 9 3.82 -21.66 60.52
C HIS A 9 2.67 -21.73 59.50
N LEU A 10 2.22 -20.58 59.00
CA LEU A 10 1.43 -20.51 57.77
C LEU A 10 2.37 -20.69 56.58
N ASN A 11 2.29 -21.86 55.96
CA ASN A 11 2.97 -22.22 54.74
C ASN A 11 2.46 -21.36 53.58
N ASN A 12 3.26 -20.37 53.18
CA ASN A 12 2.90 -19.38 52.17
C ASN A 12 3.17 -19.95 50.77
N ASN A 13 2.31 -20.86 50.31
CA ASN A 13 2.31 -21.33 48.92
C ASN A 13 1.67 -20.26 48.03
N HIS A 14 2.44 -19.23 47.68
CA HIS A 14 2.14 -18.36 46.56
C HIS A 14 2.25 -19.17 45.26
N ILE A 15 1.16 -19.83 44.88
CA ILE A 15 0.91 -20.26 43.51
C ILE A 15 0.83 -18.95 42.71
N ILE A 16 1.90 -18.64 41.97
CA ILE A 16 1.87 -17.60 40.94
C ILE A 16 0.88 -18.09 39.88
N GLU A 17 -0.38 -17.69 40.00
CA GLU A 17 -1.34 -17.85 38.93
C GLU A 17 -0.78 -17.12 37.71
N LYS A 18 -0.30 -17.91 36.74
CA LYS A 18 0.14 -17.42 35.44
C LYS A 18 -1.10 -16.83 34.76
N LYS A 19 -1.29 -15.52 34.91
CA LYS A 19 -2.43 -14.78 34.33
C LYS A 19 -2.48 -15.11 32.84
N ARG A 20 -3.53 -15.84 32.42
CA ARG A 20 -3.76 -16.13 31.00
C ARG A 20 -3.68 -14.80 30.22
N PRO A 21 -3.00 -14.74 29.07
CA PRO A 21 -3.03 -13.54 28.25
C PRO A 21 -4.50 -13.19 28.02
N LYS A 22 -4.93 -12.00 28.42
CA LYS A 22 -6.28 -11.53 28.08
C LYS A 22 -6.31 -11.41 26.56
N ASP A 23 -7.31 -12.00 25.94
CA ASP A 23 -7.55 -11.80 24.52
C ASP A 23 -7.59 -10.29 24.22
N PRO A 24 -6.93 -9.85 23.15
CA PRO A 24 -6.89 -8.44 22.80
C PRO A 24 -8.32 -7.94 22.57
N PRO A 25 -8.71 -6.79 23.16
CA PRO A 25 -10.08 -6.31 23.03
C PRO A 25 -10.36 -5.90 21.59
N LEU A 26 -11.23 -6.64 20.92
CA LEU A 26 -11.79 -6.27 19.62
C LEU A 26 -13.11 -5.53 19.82
N PHE A 27 -13.28 -4.45 19.07
CA PHE A 27 -14.39 -3.52 19.23
C PHE A 27 -15.45 -3.69 18.13
N ARG A 28 -16.69 -3.29 18.46
CA ARG A 28 -17.73 -3.05 17.46
C ARG A 28 -17.49 -1.70 16.76
N LEU A 29 -18.04 -1.56 15.56
CA LEU A 29 -17.90 -0.36 14.73
C LEU A 29 -18.26 0.93 15.50
N GLU A 30 -19.36 0.89 16.26
CA GLU A 30 -19.90 2.05 16.98
C GLU A 30 -19.04 2.49 18.16
N SER A 31 -18.14 1.61 18.63
CA SER A 31 -17.23 1.88 19.75
C SER A 31 -15.91 2.52 19.31
N CYS A 32 -15.58 2.47 18.02
CA CYS A 32 -14.31 2.96 17.50
C CYS A 32 -14.36 4.43 17.08
N PRO A 33 -13.25 5.17 17.00
CA PRO A 33 -13.30 6.56 16.54
C PRO A 33 -13.81 6.74 15.10
N PRO A 34 -14.41 7.90 14.74
CA PRO A 34 -15.02 8.11 13.43
C PRO A 34 -14.10 7.87 12.22
N TRP A 35 -12.81 8.18 12.33
CA TRP A 35 -11.84 7.99 11.24
C TRP A 35 -11.55 6.51 10.93
N LEU A 36 -11.86 5.58 11.84
CA LEU A 36 -11.77 4.13 11.61
C LEU A 36 -13.09 3.53 11.08
N ARG A 37 -14.19 4.30 11.09
CA ARG A 37 -15.53 3.83 10.67
C ARG A 37 -15.80 4.04 9.17
N PHE A 38 -14.84 3.76 8.31
CA PHE A 38 -14.97 4.03 6.87
C PHE A 38 -15.90 3.04 6.14
N ASN A 39 -16.13 1.84 6.69
CA ASN A 39 -17.03 0.84 6.12
C ASN A 39 -18.15 0.47 7.11
N LYS A 40 -19.39 0.89 6.81
CA LYS A 40 -20.58 0.62 7.65
C LYS A 40 -21.02 -0.86 7.68
N TYR A 41 -20.52 -1.69 6.75
CA TYR A 41 -20.92 -3.09 6.63
C TYR A 41 -20.04 -4.02 7.48
N ILE A 42 -18.87 -3.56 7.94
CA ILE A 42 -18.03 -4.30 8.88
C ILE A 42 -18.45 -3.90 10.29
N LEU A 43 -19.12 -4.81 11.00
CA LEU A 43 -19.77 -4.47 12.28
C LEU A 43 -18.87 -4.66 13.50
N GLY A 44 -17.75 -5.38 13.38
CA GLY A 44 -16.88 -5.71 14.50
C GLY A 44 -15.50 -6.22 14.09
N GLY A 45 -14.73 -6.65 15.08
CA GLY A 45 -13.33 -7.07 14.89
C GLY A 45 -12.36 -5.90 14.78
N TYR A 46 -12.75 -4.69 15.20
CA TYR A 46 -11.92 -3.50 15.10
C TYR A 46 -10.85 -3.45 16.18
N ARG A 47 -9.68 -2.92 15.82
CA ARG A 47 -8.62 -2.52 16.74
C ARG A 47 -8.69 -1.02 16.94
N CYS A 48 -8.67 -0.56 18.19
CA CYS A 48 -8.83 0.87 18.51
C CYS A 48 -7.91 1.26 19.68
N HIS A 49 -7.15 2.36 19.51
CA HIS A 49 -6.20 2.90 20.49
C HIS A 49 -5.11 1.92 20.95
N LEU A 50 -4.43 1.27 20.00
CA LEU A 50 -3.32 0.37 20.30
C LEU A 50 -1.98 1.11 20.40
N SER A 51 -1.11 0.70 21.31
CA SER A 51 0.31 1.07 21.29
C SER A 51 1.04 0.42 20.10
N THR A 52 2.25 0.88 19.77
CA THR A 52 3.06 0.31 18.68
C THR A 52 3.28 -1.19 18.85
N SER A 53 3.61 -1.65 20.06
CA SER A 53 3.79 -3.09 20.35
C SER A 53 2.50 -3.86 20.08
N GLN A 54 1.37 -3.35 20.57
CA GLN A 54 0.07 -4.01 20.37
C GLN A 54 -0.36 -4.04 18.90
N CYS A 55 0.01 -3.03 18.11
CA CYS A 55 -0.17 -3.09 16.65
C CYS A 55 0.65 -4.25 16.06
N VAL A 56 1.93 -4.39 16.42
CA VAL A 56 2.76 -5.51 15.94
C VAL A 56 2.22 -6.86 16.43
N ASP A 57 1.81 -6.95 17.70
CA ASP A 57 1.21 -8.16 18.28
C ASP A 57 -0.08 -8.58 17.54
N SER A 58 -0.76 -7.63 16.89
CA SER A 58 -1.97 -7.90 16.10
C SER A 58 -1.76 -8.71 14.84
N LEU A 59 -0.51 -8.86 14.39
CA LEU A 59 -0.19 -9.84 13.35
C LEU A 59 -0.55 -11.27 13.77
N PHE A 60 -0.59 -11.56 15.07
CA PHE A 60 -0.77 -12.93 15.58
C PHE A 60 -2.21 -13.27 15.99
N TYR A 61 -3.19 -12.41 15.69
CA TYR A 61 -4.61 -12.70 15.90
C TYR A 61 -5.50 -12.13 14.79
N ILE A 62 -6.71 -12.67 14.65
CA ILE A 62 -7.64 -12.28 13.58
C ILE A 62 -8.44 -11.04 13.98
N HIS A 63 -8.51 -10.08 13.07
CA HIS A 63 -9.25 -8.82 13.19
C HIS A 63 -9.67 -8.31 11.80
N ASN A 64 -10.41 -7.20 11.74
CA ASN A 64 -10.99 -6.67 10.49
C ASN A 64 -9.94 -6.31 9.42
N GLU A 65 -8.75 -5.88 9.83
CA GLU A 65 -7.63 -5.55 8.92
C GLU A 65 -6.67 -6.72 8.62
N THR A 66 -6.89 -7.93 9.15
CA THR A 66 -5.90 -9.03 9.01
C THR A 66 -5.66 -9.35 7.54
N PHE A 67 -6.74 -9.50 6.75
CA PHE A 67 -6.62 -9.77 5.32
C PHE A 67 -5.86 -8.65 4.59
N ASN A 68 -6.16 -7.38 4.87
CA ASN A 68 -5.49 -6.24 4.22
C ASN A 68 -3.98 -6.20 4.52
N ILE A 69 -3.57 -6.54 5.74
CA ILE A 69 -2.15 -6.62 6.10
C ILE A 69 -1.45 -7.73 5.32
N TYR A 70 -2.01 -8.95 5.32
CA TYR A 70 -1.36 -10.10 4.71
C TYR A 70 -1.43 -10.10 3.17
N SER A 71 -2.54 -9.65 2.59
CA SER A 71 -2.71 -9.59 1.14
C SER A 71 -1.72 -8.65 0.47
N HIS A 72 -1.27 -7.59 1.17
CA HIS A 72 -0.22 -6.69 0.69
C HIS A 72 1.18 -7.07 1.20
N GLY A 73 1.30 -7.55 2.44
CA GLY A 73 2.59 -7.87 3.07
C GLY A 73 3.28 -9.09 2.46
N ILE A 74 2.52 -10.11 2.05
CA ILE A 74 3.08 -11.31 1.40
C ILE A 74 3.72 -10.95 0.05
N PRO A 75 3.05 -10.26 -0.88
CA PRO A 75 3.69 -9.74 -2.09
C PRO A 75 4.90 -8.83 -1.80
N CYS A 76 4.85 -7.99 -0.77
CA CYS A 76 5.99 -7.15 -0.38
C CYS A 76 7.25 -7.99 -0.10
N ALA A 77 7.13 -9.08 0.64
CA ALA A 77 8.23 -10.00 0.90
C ALA A 77 8.73 -10.65 -0.41
N PHE A 78 7.81 -11.07 -1.28
CA PHE A 78 8.19 -11.60 -2.60
C PHE A 78 8.96 -10.58 -3.45
N PHE A 79 8.51 -9.33 -3.53
CA PHE A 79 9.23 -8.28 -4.24
C PHE A 79 10.62 -8.03 -3.64
N LEU A 80 10.73 -7.98 -2.31
CA LEU A 80 11.99 -7.70 -1.61
C LEU A 80 13.06 -8.77 -1.85
N PHE A 81 12.69 -10.05 -1.90
CA PHE A 81 13.64 -11.15 -2.00
C PHE A 81 13.74 -11.73 -3.42
N LEU A 82 12.62 -12.04 -4.08
CA LEU A 82 12.64 -12.76 -5.35
C LEU A 82 13.11 -11.91 -6.53
N VAL A 83 12.70 -10.64 -6.59
CA VAL A 83 13.04 -9.80 -7.77
C VAL A 83 14.53 -9.50 -7.86
N PRO A 84 15.25 -9.15 -6.76
CA PRO A 84 16.71 -9.02 -6.82
C PRO A 84 17.41 -10.33 -7.19
N MET A 85 16.93 -11.48 -6.71
CA MET A 85 17.52 -12.79 -7.03
C MET A 85 17.27 -13.21 -8.49
N ALA A 86 16.14 -12.80 -9.08
CA ALA A 86 15.76 -13.13 -10.45
C ALA A 86 16.23 -12.07 -11.48
N ALA A 87 16.92 -11.01 -11.04
CA ALA A 87 17.37 -9.94 -11.93
C ALA A 87 18.39 -10.46 -12.95
N SER A 88 17.99 -10.51 -14.22
CA SER A 88 18.86 -10.94 -15.31
C SER A 88 19.91 -9.87 -15.67
N SER A 89 20.96 -10.28 -16.39
CA SER A 89 21.93 -9.35 -16.98
C SER A 89 21.29 -8.28 -17.87
N ALA A 90 20.18 -8.63 -18.56
CA ALA A 90 19.41 -7.68 -19.36
C ALA A 90 18.71 -6.59 -18.52
N CYS A 91 18.26 -6.92 -17.31
CA CYS A 91 17.70 -5.95 -16.37
C CYS A 91 18.76 -4.94 -15.93
N LEU A 92 19.98 -5.43 -15.66
CA LEU A 92 21.10 -4.60 -15.19
C LEU A 92 21.75 -3.78 -16.31
N ALA A 93 21.50 -4.10 -17.59
CA ALA A 93 21.95 -3.31 -18.72
C ALA A 93 21.27 -1.92 -18.80
N ASN A 94 20.06 -1.79 -18.24
CA ASN A 94 19.33 -0.52 -18.14
C ASN A 94 18.87 -0.29 -16.68
N PRO A 95 19.81 -0.07 -15.75
CA PRO A 95 19.54 -0.18 -14.32
C PRO A 95 18.52 0.85 -13.85
N VAL A 96 18.55 2.08 -14.38
CA VAL A 96 17.60 3.14 -14.02
C VAL A 96 16.15 2.72 -14.25
N TRP A 97 15.84 2.16 -15.42
CA TRP A 97 14.48 1.76 -15.78
C TRP A 97 14.02 0.54 -14.99
N PHE A 98 14.94 -0.40 -14.75
CA PHE A 98 14.69 -1.55 -13.89
C PHE A 98 14.35 -1.11 -12.47
N PHE A 99 15.18 -0.27 -11.84
CA PHE A 99 14.96 0.19 -10.47
C PHE A 99 13.71 1.06 -10.33
N LEU A 100 13.41 1.92 -11.32
CA LEU A 100 12.16 2.69 -11.34
C LEU A 100 10.94 1.77 -11.38
N HIS A 101 10.94 0.77 -12.26
CA HIS A 101 9.82 -0.18 -12.36
C HIS A 101 9.72 -1.07 -11.12
N TYR A 102 10.85 -1.55 -10.61
CA TYR A 102 10.90 -2.33 -9.37
C TYR A 102 10.34 -1.55 -8.19
N PHE A 103 10.79 -0.30 -8.00
CA PHE A 103 10.26 0.58 -6.96
C PHE A 103 8.76 0.85 -7.15
N ALA A 104 8.31 1.05 -8.40
CA ALA A 104 6.90 1.22 -8.73
C ALA A 104 6.06 0.06 -8.19
N CYS A 105 6.49 -1.18 -8.45
CA CYS A 105 5.79 -2.38 -8.01
C CYS A 105 5.88 -2.57 -6.50
N PHE A 106 7.05 -2.34 -5.90
CA PHE A 106 7.28 -2.54 -4.46
C PHE A 106 6.51 -1.56 -3.57
N ALA A 107 6.49 -0.27 -3.95
CA ALA A 107 5.98 0.82 -3.10
C ALA A 107 4.57 0.61 -2.52
N PRO A 108 3.52 0.25 -3.29
CA PRO A 108 2.18 0.04 -2.72
C PRO A 108 2.12 -1.17 -1.77
N PHE A 109 2.87 -2.24 -2.06
CA PHE A 109 2.92 -3.42 -1.19
C PHE A 109 3.72 -3.17 0.08
N PHE A 110 4.62 -2.20 0.09
CA PHE A 110 5.31 -1.77 1.30
C PHE A 110 4.48 -0.80 2.14
N ALA A 111 3.84 0.19 1.50
CA ALA A 111 3.13 1.24 2.21
C ALA A 111 1.80 0.77 2.83
N SER A 112 1.04 -0.06 2.10
CA SER A 112 -0.28 -0.49 2.52
C SER A 112 -0.30 -1.34 3.81
N PRO A 113 0.55 -2.36 3.99
CA PRO A 113 0.59 -3.11 5.25
C PRO A 113 0.96 -2.24 6.45
N ILE A 114 1.85 -1.25 6.26
CA ILE A 114 2.22 -0.31 7.33
C ILE A 114 1.01 0.51 7.75
N TYR A 115 0.24 1.04 6.78
CA TYR A 115 -1.01 1.73 7.07
C TYR A 115 -1.99 0.82 7.81
N HIS A 116 -2.34 -0.34 7.26
CA HIS A 116 -3.31 -1.24 7.88
C HIS A 116 -2.86 -1.75 9.26
N LEU A 117 -1.56 -1.97 9.47
CA LEU A 117 -1.03 -2.39 10.76
C LEU A 117 -1.17 -1.29 11.82
N PHE A 118 -0.84 -0.04 11.48
CA PHE A 118 -0.73 1.06 12.44
C PHE A 118 -1.90 2.06 12.42
N MET A 119 -2.90 1.92 11.55
CA MET A 119 -4.03 2.86 11.47
C MET A 119 -4.80 3.01 12.78
N CYS A 120 -4.78 1.99 13.65
CA CYS A 120 -5.44 1.99 14.96
C CYS A 120 -4.57 2.53 16.11
N HIS A 121 -3.41 3.12 15.80
CA HIS A 121 -2.45 3.57 16.81
C HIS A 121 -3.04 4.63 17.75
N GLN A 122 -2.64 4.60 19.02
CA GLN A 122 -3.08 5.52 20.08
C GLN A 122 -2.76 7.01 19.82
N ASN A 123 -1.94 7.31 18.82
CA ASN A 123 -1.67 8.69 18.36
C ASN A 123 -2.86 9.30 17.61
N GLY A 124 -3.94 8.55 17.42
CA GLY A 124 -5.22 9.06 16.98
C GLY A 124 -5.28 9.45 15.50
N GLN A 125 -6.11 10.44 15.21
CA GLN A 125 -6.50 10.81 13.85
C GLN A 125 -5.33 11.34 12.99
N ASP A 126 -4.37 12.04 13.60
CA ASP A 126 -3.22 12.58 12.86
C ASP A 126 -2.29 11.48 12.34
N ALA A 127 -2.05 10.46 13.17
CA ALA A 127 -1.28 9.29 12.75
C ALA A 127 -2.01 8.53 11.64
N TYR A 128 -3.32 8.34 11.77
CA TYR A 128 -4.16 7.74 10.73
C TYR A 128 -4.02 8.47 9.39
N HIS A 129 -4.13 9.81 9.38
CA HIS A 129 -4.05 10.60 8.15
C HIS A 129 -2.66 10.55 7.52
N LYS A 130 -1.59 10.61 8.32
CA LYS A 130 -0.20 10.50 7.82
C LYS A 130 0.06 9.14 7.21
N LEU A 131 -0.38 8.06 7.88
CA LEU A 131 -0.26 6.70 7.37
C LEU A 131 -1.09 6.49 6.10
N LEU A 132 -2.30 7.03 6.04
CA LEU A 132 -3.15 6.99 4.84
C LEU A 132 -2.50 7.75 3.68
N THR A 133 -1.94 8.95 3.93
CA THR A 133 -1.18 9.67 2.90
C THR A 133 0.01 8.85 2.41
N PHE A 134 0.73 8.17 3.30
CA PHE A 134 1.85 7.31 2.93
C PHE A 134 1.41 6.12 2.05
N ASP A 135 0.29 5.47 2.37
CA ASP A 135 -0.30 4.40 1.55
C ASP A 135 -0.70 4.91 0.16
N VAL A 136 -1.41 6.04 0.10
CA VAL A 136 -1.79 6.67 -1.18
C VAL A 136 -0.55 7.09 -1.99
N CYS A 137 0.55 7.49 -1.35
CA CYS A 137 1.83 7.72 -2.03
C CYS A 137 2.42 6.44 -2.64
N GLY A 138 2.20 5.28 -2.03
CA GLY A 138 2.52 3.98 -2.63
C GLY A 138 1.72 3.71 -3.91
N VAL A 139 0.40 4.00 -3.88
CA VAL A 139 -0.47 3.92 -5.07
C VAL A 139 -0.06 4.94 -6.14
N TRP A 140 0.36 6.14 -5.73
CA TRP A 140 0.91 7.12 -6.65
C TRP A 140 2.20 6.61 -7.30
N ALA A 141 3.13 6.01 -6.54
CA ALA A 141 4.41 5.55 -7.05
C ALA A 141 4.26 4.48 -8.14
N ILE A 142 3.37 3.50 -7.96
CA ILE A 142 3.11 2.48 -8.99
C ILE A 142 2.60 3.11 -10.30
N ASN A 143 1.73 4.13 -10.20
CA ASN A 143 1.20 4.82 -11.37
C ASN A 143 2.24 5.75 -12.02
N ALA A 144 2.95 6.55 -11.22
CA ALA A 144 3.94 7.51 -11.67
C ALA A 144 5.14 6.81 -12.34
N PHE A 145 5.73 5.80 -11.71
CA PHE A 145 6.92 5.15 -12.26
C PHE A 145 6.57 4.04 -13.26
N GLY A 146 5.47 3.30 -13.06
CA GLY A 146 4.99 2.29 -13.99
C GLY A 146 4.62 2.87 -15.36
N GLY A 147 3.97 4.05 -15.38
CA GLY A 147 3.58 4.74 -16.61
C GLY A 147 4.75 5.15 -17.49
N LEU A 148 5.91 5.51 -16.91
CA LEU A 148 7.09 5.92 -17.68
C LEU A 148 7.58 4.81 -18.61
N CYS A 149 7.56 3.55 -18.16
CA CYS A 149 7.95 2.40 -18.97
C CYS A 149 6.99 2.20 -20.16
N GLY A 150 5.68 2.39 -19.93
CA GLY A 150 4.67 2.34 -20.98
C GLY A 150 4.90 3.40 -22.05
N ILE A 151 5.09 4.66 -21.65
CA ILE A 151 5.34 5.79 -22.57
C ILE A 151 6.63 5.61 -23.36
N ARG A 152 7.72 5.18 -22.69
CA ARG A 152 9.00 4.88 -23.34
C ARG A 152 8.84 3.81 -24.41
N SER A 153 8.05 2.78 -24.13
CA SER A 153 7.80 1.68 -25.07
C SER A 153 6.93 2.11 -26.25
N THR A 154 5.90 2.93 -26.01
CA THR A 154 5.01 3.48 -27.07
C THR A 154 5.78 4.33 -28.07
N PHE A 155 6.67 5.21 -27.60
CA PHE A 155 7.45 6.10 -28.47
C PHE A 155 8.89 5.64 -28.67
N TYR A 156 9.14 4.32 -28.64
CA TYR A 156 10.50 3.79 -28.77
C TYR A 156 11.20 4.28 -30.06
N CYS A 157 10.48 4.27 -31.18
CA CYS A 157 10.95 4.72 -32.50
C CYS A 157 10.85 6.24 -32.72
N LEU A 158 10.22 6.99 -31.81
CA LEU A 158 9.93 8.43 -31.98
C LEU A 158 10.56 9.24 -30.83
N PRO A 159 11.88 9.50 -30.87
CA PRO A 159 12.64 10.03 -29.72
C PRO A 159 12.16 11.42 -29.28
N PHE A 160 11.76 12.28 -30.22
CA PHE A 160 11.23 13.60 -29.90
C PHE A 160 9.90 13.53 -29.13
N CYS A 161 8.91 12.78 -29.66
CA CYS A 161 7.62 12.56 -29.02
C CYS A 161 7.78 11.89 -27.64
N ARG A 162 8.74 10.95 -27.53
CA ARG A 162 9.07 10.29 -26.28
C ARG A 162 9.52 11.29 -25.22
N SER A 163 10.47 12.17 -25.53
CA SER A 163 10.99 13.15 -24.58
C SER A 163 9.90 14.12 -24.12
N ILE A 164 9.08 14.63 -25.05
CA ILE A 164 7.95 15.52 -24.70
C ILE A 164 6.96 14.80 -23.79
N SER A 165 6.55 13.58 -24.15
CA SER A 165 5.54 12.82 -23.41
C SER A 165 6.02 12.44 -22.01
N LEU A 166 7.29 12.04 -21.87
CA LEU A 166 7.89 11.72 -20.56
C LEU A 166 7.99 12.97 -19.68
N THR A 167 8.46 14.10 -20.21
CA THR A 167 8.55 15.37 -19.45
C THR A 167 7.17 15.81 -18.98
N PHE A 168 6.18 15.79 -19.86
CA PHE A 168 4.80 16.13 -19.49
C PHE A 168 4.25 15.17 -18.42
N TYR A 169 4.45 13.87 -18.58
CA TYR A 169 3.98 12.88 -17.61
C TYR A 169 4.62 13.03 -16.24
N ILE A 170 5.93 13.31 -16.18
CA ILE A 170 6.63 13.58 -14.93
C ILE A 170 6.06 14.83 -14.26
N ALA A 171 5.84 15.92 -15.01
CA ALA A 171 5.25 17.15 -14.47
C ALA A 171 3.85 16.90 -13.86
N VAL A 172 2.98 16.18 -14.58
CA VAL A 172 1.65 15.79 -14.07
C VAL A 172 1.77 14.88 -12.84
N SER A 173 2.73 13.95 -12.82
CA SER A 173 2.99 13.07 -11.68
C SER A 173 3.41 13.85 -10.43
N MET A 174 4.30 14.84 -10.59
CA MET A 174 4.75 15.71 -9.50
C MET A 174 3.62 16.59 -8.96
N LEU A 175 2.80 17.14 -9.85
CA LEU A 175 1.62 17.91 -9.44
C LEU A 175 0.60 17.02 -8.69
N SER A 176 0.43 15.78 -9.13
CA SER A 176 -0.47 14.83 -8.49
C SER A 176 -0.05 14.49 -7.05
N VAL A 177 1.24 14.23 -6.80
CA VAL A 177 1.72 13.99 -5.43
C VAL A 177 1.64 15.23 -4.56
N TYR A 178 1.89 16.42 -5.12
CA TYR A 178 1.67 17.67 -4.39
C TYR A 178 0.24 17.76 -3.87
N PHE A 179 -0.76 17.51 -4.73
CA PHE A 179 -2.17 17.51 -4.31
C PHE A 179 -2.50 16.39 -3.30
N ILE A 180 -1.87 15.22 -3.39
CA ILE A 180 -2.03 14.14 -2.41
C ILE A 180 -1.53 14.58 -1.02
N LEU A 181 -0.37 15.23 -0.96
CA LEU A 181 0.28 15.63 0.29
C LEU A 181 -0.48 16.72 1.04
N ILE A 182 -1.14 17.64 0.32
CA ILE A 182 -1.91 18.74 0.92
C ILE A 182 -3.40 18.42 1.15
N ALA A 183 -3.87 17.27 0.68
CA ALA A 183 -5.28 16.91 0.77
C ALA A 183 -5.72 16.67 2.21
N ASN A 184 -6.89 17.22 2.57
CA ASN A 184 -7.42 17.13 3.93
C ASN A 184 -8.26 15.85 4.11
N SER A 185 -9.00 15.44 3.08
CA SER A 185 -9.88 14.26 3.13
C SER A 185 -9.32 13.05 2.39
N PRO A 186 -9.68 11.81 2.78
CA PRO A 186 -9.34 10.61 2.02
C PRO A 186 -9.74 10.73 0.55
N LYS A 187 -10.98 11.16 0.28
CA LYS A 187 -11.50 11.32 -1.09
C LYS A 187 -10.65 12.25 -1.94
N GLU A 188 -10.18 13.37 -1.39
CA GLU A 188 -9.31 14.30 -2.11
C GLU A 188 -7.94 13.70 -2.42
N ARG A 189 -7.39 12.85 -1.54
CA ARG A 189 -6.12 12.15 -1.79
C ARG A 189 -6.21 11.23 -3.01
N PHE A 190 -7.37 10.61 -3.27
CA PHE A 190 -7.55 9.72 -4.43
C PHE A 190 -7.88 10.47 -5.74
N LYS A 191 -8.41 11.71 -5.70
CA LYS A 191 -8.79 12.46 -6.92
C LYS A 191 -7.65 12.62 -7.93
N PRO A 192 -6.41 12.99 -7.54
CA PRO A 192 -5.30 13.09 -8.48
C PRO A 192 -5.01 11.78 -9.22
N LEU A 193 -5.33 10.61 -8.64
CA LEU A 193 -5.06 9.32 -9.25
C LEU A 193 -5.90 9.05 -10.51
N VAL A 194 -7.05 9.72 -10.65
CA VAL A 194 -7.91 9.62 -11.85
C VAL A 194 -7.16 10.09 -13.10
N VAL A 195 -6.26 11.08 -12.97
CA VAL A 195 -5.48 11.58 -14.11
C VAL A 195 -4.59 10.50 -14.71
N PHE A 196 -4.01 9.62 -13.87
CA PHE A 196 -3.18 8.51 -14.36
C PHE A 196 -3.99 7.50 -15.15
N GLY A 197 -5.23 7.23 -14.73
CA GLY A 197 -6.17 6.40 -15.49
C GLY A 197 -6.44 6.99 -16.87
N ALA A 198 -6.79 8.27 -16.94
CA ALA A 198 -7.04 8.97 -18.21
C ALA A 198 -5.81 8.98 -19.13
N MET A 199 -4.63 9.30 -18.59
CA MET A 199 -3.37 9.30 -19.34
C MET A 199 -3.00 7.90 -19.85
N ARG A 200 -3.24 6.85 -19.06
CA ARG A 200 -3.00 5.47 -19.47
C ARG A 200 -3.81 5.11 -20.71
N TYR A 201 -5.12 5.34 -20.68
CA TYR A 201 -5.99 5.08 -21.85
C TYR A 201 -5.62 5.93 -23.06
N PHE A 202 -5.21 7.18 -22.85
CA PHE A 202 -4.68 8.02 -23.92
C PHE A 202 -3.44 7.39 -24.58
N PHE A 203 -2.45 6.93 -23.82
CA PHE A 203 -1.25 6.31 -24.40
C PHE A 203 -1.52 4.93 -25.02
N VAL A 204 -2.51 4.18 -24.52
CA VAL A 204 -2.98 2.96 -25.18
C VAL A 204 -3.58 3.29 -26.55
N ALA A 205 -4.45 4.30 -26.63
CA ALA A 205 -5.03 4.74 -27.90
C ALA A 205 -3.95 5.22 -28.89
N VAL A 206 -2.98 6.01 -28.42
CA VAL A 206 -1.83 6.44 -29.25
C VAL A 206 -1.05 5.24 -29.77
N ARG A 207 -0.76 4.24 -28.92
CA ARG A 207 -0.02 3.05 -29.34
C ARG A 207 -0.78 2.23 -30.39
N LEU A 208 -2.10 2.10 -30.25
CA LEU A 208 -2.94 1.45 -31.24
C LEU A 208 -2.95 2.23 -32.57
N LEU A 209 -3.04 3.56 -32.54
CA LEU A 209 -2.97 4.40 -33.73
C LEU A 209 -1.63 4.25 -34.45
N LEU A 210 -0.50 4.33 -33.72
CA LEU A 210 0.83 4.17 -34.30
C LEU A 210 1.02 2.83 -34.99
N TYR A 211 0.44 1.76 -34.42
CA TYR A 211 0.45 0.44 -35.04
C TYR A 211 -0.44 0.38 -36.29
N THR A 212 -1.69 0.86 -36.22
CA THR A 212 -2.65 0.82 -37.33
C THR A 212 -2.14 1.59 -38.55
N PHE A 213 -1.46 2.72 -38.35
CA PHE A 213 -0.85 3.51 -39.42
C PHE A 213 0.57 3.07 -39.78
N ASN A 214 1.07 1.98 -39.20
CA ASN A 214 2.40 1.41 -39.45
C ASN A 214 3.55 2.44 -39.29
N ILE A 215 3.37 3.40 -38.37
CA ILE A 215 4.35 4.47 -38.09
C ILE A 215 5.52 3.91 -37.27
N THR A 216 5.26 2.91 -36.42
CA THR A 216 6.26 2.26 -35.58
C THR A 216 6.12 0.75 -35.64
N ASN A 217 7.24 0.02 -35.49
CA ASN A 217 7.25 -1.43 -35.31
C ASN A 217 6.87 -1.82 -33.86
N CYS A 218 5.88 -1.14 -33.28
CA CYS A 218 5.43 -1.43 -31.92
C CYS A 218 4.72 -2.78 -31.90
N SER A 219 5.29 -3.77 -31.20
CA SER A 219 4.60 -5.03 -30.97
C SER A 219 3.32 -4.82 -30.15
N ILE A 220 2.21 -5.39 -30.62
CA ILE A 220 0.93 -5.46 -29.88
C ILE A 220 0.85 -6.69 -28.96
N SER A 221 1.84 -7.60 -28.99
CA SER A 221 1.80 -8.81 -28.16
C SER A 221 1.63 -8.55 -26.66
N ALA A 222 2.08 -7.38 -26.18
CA ALA A 222 1.92 -6.97 -24.79
C ALA A 222 0.52 -6.38 -24.45
N MET A 223 -0.28 -5.97 -25.44
CA MET A 223 -1.57 -5.30 -25.23
C MET A 223 -2.61 -6.12 -24.46
N PRO A 224 -2.78 -7.43 -24.72
CA PRO A 224 -3.70 -8.25 -23.93
C PRO A 224 -3.38 -8.22 -22.44
N TYR A 225 -2.09 -8.20 -22.07
CA TYR A 225 -1.66 -8.13 -20.67
C TYR A 225 -1.97 -6.76 -20.05
N TYR A 226 -1.75 -5.67 -20.79
CA TYR A 226 -2.12 -4.32 -20.33
C TYR A 226 -3.63 -4.19 -20.10
N LEU A 227 -4.44 -4.65 -21.05
CA LEU A 227 -5.91 -4.60 -20.93
C LEU A 227 -6.42 -5.51 -19.82
N SER A 228 -5.81 -6.68 -19.62
CA SER A 228 -6.15 -7.58 -18.51
C SER A 228 -5.82 -6.98 -17.16
N MET A 229 -4.67 -6.31 -17.03
CA MET A 229 -4.30 -5.56 -15.82
C MET A 229 -5.30 -4.44 -15.53
N ASP A 230 -5.73 -3.70 -16.56
CA ASP A 230 -6.71 -2.62 -16.41
C ASP A 230 -8.10 -3.13 -16.05
N LEU A 231 -8.53 -4.27 -16.61
CA LEU A 231 -9.77 -4.94 -16.23
C LEU A 231 -9.74 -5.35 -14.74
N LEU A 232 -8.64 -5.96 -14.29
CA LEU A 232 -8.46 -6.32 -12.88
C LEU A 232 -8.45 -5.08 -11.97
N ALA A 233 -7.80 -4.00 -12.40
CA ALA A 233 -7.78 -2.74 -11.66
C ALA A 233 -9.18 -2.10 -11.58
N PHE A 234 -9.99 -2.19 -12.65
CA PHE A 234 -11.35 -1.69 -12.67
C PHE A 234 -12.27 -2.51 -11.75
N ILE A 235 -12.16 -3.84 -11.78
CA ILE A 235 -12.90 -4.74 -10.88
C ILE A 235 -12.51 -4.47 -9.42
N GLY A 236 -11.23 -4.25 -9.13
CA GLY A 236 -10.75 -3.98 -7.77
C GLY A 236 -10.99 -2.56 -7.27
N GLY A 237 -11.35 -1.62 -8.16
CA GLY A 237 -11.56 -0.20 -7.83
C GLY A 237 -13.02 0.18 -7.50
N HIS A 238 -13.96 -0.76 -7.59
CA HIS A 238 -15.39 -0.60 -7.30
C HIS A 238 -15.79 -1.29 -6.00
#